data_AF-A0A7W1CV26-F1
#
_entry.id   AF-A0A7W1CV26-F1
#
_cell.length_a   1.000
_cell.length_b   1.000
_cell.length_c   1.000
_cell.angle_alpha   90.00
_cell.angle_beta   90.00
_cell.angle_gamma   90.00
#
_symmetry.space_group_name_H-M   'P 1'
#
loop_
_entity.id
_entity.type
_entity.pdbx_description
1 polymer ?
#
loop_
_entity_poly.entity_id
_entity_poly.type
_entity_poly.pdbx_seq_one_letter_code
_entity_poly.pdbx_strand_id
1 'polypeptide(L)' 'AFRLRRGSNVQDLRMLLVDDVLTTGSTLSECASVLRKVGALSVHAATVARG' A
#
# COMPACT_ATOMS: atom_id res chain seq x y z
N ALA A 1 -12.99 0.26 4.38
CA ALA A 1 -12.20 1.19 3.55
C ALA A 1 -10.98 1.65 4.32
N PHE A 2 -9.79 1.61 3.71
CA PHE A 2 -8.51 2.01 4.32
C PHE A 2 -8.33 3.53 4.33
N ARG A 3 -7.50 4.05 5.25
CA ARG A 3 -7.17 5.48 5.35
C ARG A 3 -5.78 5.70 5.93
N LEU A 4 -5.16 6.82 5.57
CA LEU A 4 -3.91 7.26 6.21
C LEU A 4 -4.16 7.80 7.62
N ARG A 5 -3.14 7.65 8.46
CA ARG A 5 -3.09 8.31 9.77
C ARG A 5 -2.97 9.82 9.56
N ARG A 6 -3.69 10.60 10.38
CA ARG A 6 -3.61 12.07 10.37
C ARG A 6 -2.17 12.54 10.48
N GLY A 7 -1.78 13.52 9.66
CA GLY A 7 -0.43 14.09 9.63
C GLY A 7 0.59 13.26 8.84
N SER A 8 0.20 12.13 8.24
CA SER A 8 1.12 11.38 7.36
C SER A 8 1.29 12.10 6.04
N ASN A 9 2.54 12.39 5.65
CA ASN A 9 2.88 12.86 4.32
C ASN A 9 3.62 11.76 3.57
N VAL A 10 3.07 11.36 2.42
CA VAL A 10 3.68 10.35 1.55
C VAL A 10 3.93 10.89 0.13
N GLN A 11 3.78 12.19 -0.06
CA GLN A 11 4.00 12.86 -1.33
C GLN A 11 5.41 12.58 -1.86
N ASP A 12 5.49 12.19 -3.12
CA ASP A 12 6.72 11.90 -3.87
C ASP A 12 7.58 10.77 -3.29
N LEU A 13 7.06 9.99 -2.34
CA LEU A 13 7.77 8.85 -1.76
C LEU A 13 7.54 7.56 -2.56
N ARG A 14 8.57 6.72 -2.63
CA ARG A 14 8.47 5.33 -3.11
C ARG A 14 8.15 4.43 -1.93
N MET A 15 7.00 3.77 -1.96
CA MET A 15 6.47 2.96 -0.87
C MET A 15 6.56 1.47 -1.19
N LEU A 16 6.96 0.66 -0.20
CA LEU A 16 6.86 -0.79 -0.24
C LEU A 16 5.86 -1.24 0.83
N LEU A 17 4.75 -1.84 0.39
CA LEU A 17 3.82 -2.54 1.25
C LEU A 17 4.35 -3.96 1.50
N VAL A 18 4.37 -4.38 2.76
CA VAL A 18 4.82 -5.71 3.15
C VAL A 18 3.68 -6.42 3.86
N ASP A 19 3.43 -7.65 3.46
CA ASP A 19 2.46 -8.55 4.08
C ASP A 19 3.05 -9.96 4.17
N ASP A 20 2.48 -10.84 4.99
CA ASP A 20 2.95 -12.23 5.08
C ASP A 20 2.45 -13.07 3.88
N VAL A 21 1.15 -13.05 3.59
CA VAL A 21 0.50 -13.89 2.58
C VAL A 21 -0.43 -13.06 1.68
N LEU A 22 -0.20 -13.13 0.37
CA LEU A 22 -1.12 -12.60 -0.63
C LEU A 22 -2.19 -13.65 -0.96
N THR A 23 -3.44 -13.40 -0.59
CA THR A 23 -4.58 -14.19 -1.08
C THR A 23 -5.22 -13.52 -2.30
N THR A 24 -6.36 -12.85 -2.13
CA THR A 24 -7.03 -12.09 -3.21
C THR A 24 -6.27 -10.82 -3.61
N GLY A 25 -5.39 -10.33 -2.73
CA GLY A 25 -4.70 -9.05 -2.89
C GLY A 25 -5.57 -7.83 -2.62
N SER A 26 -6.79 -7.98 -2.12
CA SER A 26 -7.69 -6.85 -1.83
C SER A 26 -7.07 -5.89 -0.81
N THR A 27 -6.49 -6.40 0.27
CA THR A 27 -5.81 -5.61 1.31
C THR A 27 -4.71 -4.72 0.74
N LEU A 28 -3.76 -5.33 0.02
CA LEU A 28 -2.63 -4.62 -0.59
C LEU A 28 -3.10 -3.63 -1.67
N SER A 29 -4.11 -3.99 -2.46
CA SER A 29 -4.67 -3.13 -3.51
C SER A 29 -5.37 -1.90 -2.94
N GLU A 30 -6.15 -2.05 -1.87
CA GLU A 30 -6.83 -0.92 -1.22
C GLU A 30 -5.83 0.02 -0.54
N CYS A 31 -4.82 -0.52 0.15
CA CYS A 31 -3.72 0.28 0.71
C CYS A 31 -2.96 1.06 -0.39
N ALA A 32 -2.61 0.38 -1.49
CA ALA A 32 -1.92 1.02 -2.60
C ALA A 32 -2.78 2.12 -3.26
N SER A 33 -4.09 1.90 -3.37
CA SER A 33 -5.03 2.91 -3.87
C SER A 33 -5.02 4.17 -3.01
N VAL A 34 -5.08 4.03 -1.69
CA VAL A 34 -5.05 5.17 -0.75
C VAL A 34 -3.73 5.94 -0.87
N LEU A 35 -2.59 5.24 -0.90
CA LEU A 35 -1.26 5.87 -1.02
C LEU A 35 -1.08 6.62 -2.35
N ARG A 36 -1.51 6.03 -3.47
CA ARG A 36 -1.44 6.68 -4.79
C ARG A 36 -2.33 7.91 -4.86
N LYS A 37 -3.54 7.85 -4.29
CA LYS A 37 -4.49 8.98 -4.25
C LYS A 37 -3.95 10.22 -3.52
N VAL A 38 -2.99 10.04 -2.61
CA VAL A 38 -2.40 11.14 -1.84
C VAL A 38 -0.97 11.48 -2.26
N GLY A 39 -0.53 11.01 -3.44
CA GLY A 39 0.70 11.49 -4.07
C GLY A 39 1.95 10.63 -3.88
N ALA A 40 1.84 9.37 -3.44
CA ALA A 40 3.00 8.47 -3.46
C ALA A 40 3.55 8.31 -4.90
N LEU A 41 4.87 8.48 -5.07
CA LEU A 41 5.57 8.40 -6.35
C LEU A 41 5.46 7.00 -6.97
N SER A 42 5.64 5.97 -6.13
CA SER A 42 5.39 4.59 -6.52
C SER A 42 4.94 3.77 -5.33
N VAL A 43 4.18 2.71 -5.58
CA VAL A 43 3.76 1.75 -4.56
C VAL A 43 4.00 0.35 -5.10
N HIS A 44 4.89 -0.38 -4.44
CA HIS A 44 5.19 -1.79 -4.68
C HIS A 44 4.65 -2.62 -3.51
N ALA A 45 4.43 -3.91 -3.75
CA ALA A 45 4.05 -4.85 -2.70
C ALA A 45 4.98 -6.07 -2.72
N ALA A 46 5.32 -6.57 -1.54
CA ALA A 46 6.07 -7.80 -1.35
C ALA A 46 5.36 -8.67 -0.30
N THR A 47 5.23 -9.96 -0.58
CA THR A 47 4.72 -10.96 0.35
C THR A 47 5.63 -12.17 0.42
N VAL A 48 5.61 -12.89 1.54
CA VAL A 48 6.42 -14.11 1.71
C VAL A 48 5.78 -15.29 1.00
N ALA A 49 4.44 -15.33 0.95
CA ALA A 49 3.69 -16.38 0.24
C ALA A 49 2.51 -15.82 -0.57
N ARG A 50 1.96 -16.67 -1.44
CA ARG A 50 0.72 -16.43 -2.18
C ARG A 50 -0.18 -17.67 -2.12
N GLY A 51 -1.48 -17.48 -1.88
CA GLY A 51 -2.50 -18.54 -1.76
C GLY A 51 -3.81 -18.20 -2.46
#